data_AF-A0A925LFT8-F1
#
_entry.id   AF-A0A925LFT8-F1
#
_cell.length_a   1.000
_cell.length_b   1.000
_cell.length_c   1.000
_cell.angle_alpha   90.00
_cell.angle_beta   90.00
_cell.angle_gamma   90.00
#
_symmetry.space_group_name_H-M   'P 1'
#
loop_
_entity.id
_entity.type
_entity.pdbx_description
1 polymer ?
#
loop_
_entity_poly.entity_id
_entity_poly.type
_entity_poly.pdbx_seq_one_letter_code
_entity_poly.pdbx_strand_id
1 'polypeptide(L)'
;VYKKALPSLKNPDIYMVEPYIYSQFAAGPDSPDYGRGGYHWMTGTAAWMFRVVLDYMLGIKADYDGLTINPCIPSHWDKFQVLRPYRGAIYKIYVENVSKVEKGNISITVDGKEISGNKVPVFTDGKTHEIFVKII
;
A
#
# COMPACT_ATOMS: atom_id res chain seq x y z
N VAL A 1 -5.80 0.97 12.06
CA VAL A 1 -5.56 2.45 12.05
C VAL A 1 -5.85 3.07 10.69
N TYR A 2 -5.24 2.59 9.59
CA TYR A 2 -5.41 3.14 8.22
C TYR A 2 -6.87 3.53 7.84
N LYS A 3 -7.84 2.61 7.96
CA LYS A 3 -9.25 2.87 7.62
C LYS A 3 -9.86 4.05 8.38
N LYS A 4 -9.51 4.28 9.65
CA LYS A 4 -10.04 5.39 10.46
C LYS A 4 -9.56 6.77 9.97
N ALA A 5 -8.43 6.79 9.27
CA ALA A 5 -7.85 8.01 8.69
C ALA A 5 -8.39 8.30 7.29
N LEU A 6 -9.06 7.36 6.62
CA LEU A 6 -9.57 7.55 5.25
C LEU A 6 -10.70 8.61 5.22
N PRO A 7 -10.56 9.67 4.40
CA PRO A 7 -11.59 10.70 4.26
C PRO A 7 -12.93 10.12 3.79
N SER A 8 -12.88 9.17 2.86
CA SER A 8 -14.07 8.55 2.25
C SER A 8 -14.89 7.67 3.19
N LEU A 9 -14.34 7.31 4.35
CA LEU A 9 -15.04 6.52 5.37
C LEU A 9 -15.55 7.38 6.54
N LYS A 10 -15.35 8.70 6.49
CA LYS A 10 -15.84 9.62 7.52
C LYS A 10 -17.23 10.13 7.16
N ASN A 11 -18.05 10.36 8.20
CA ASN A 11 -19.33 11.05 8.02
C ASN A 11 -19.02 12.52 7.65
N PRO A 12 -19.44 13.00 6.45
CA PRO A 12 -19.15 14.36 6.00
C PRO A 12 -19.77 15.43 6.91
N ASP A 13 -20.92 15.16 7.52
CA ASP A 13 -21.62 16.09 8.42
C ASP A 13 -20.86 16.31 9.74
N ILE A 14 -20.00 15.35 10.12
CA ILE A 14 -19.11 15.46 11.28
C ILE A 14 -17.74 15.98 10.85
N TYR A 15 -17.21 15.47 9.74
CA TYR A 15 -15.85 15.76 9.30
C TYR A 15 -15.70 17.20 8.78
N MET A 16 -16.75 17.78 8.19
CA MET A 16 -16.85 19.19 7.79
C MET A 16 -15.75 19.69 6.84
N VAL A 17 -15.04 18.77 6.18
CA VAL A 17 -14.06 19.02 5.13
C VAL A 17 -14.25 17.99 4.00
N GLU A 18 -13.54 18.17 2.90
CA GLU A 18 -13.71 17.39 1.68
C GLU A 18 -13.51 15.88 1.93
N PRO A 19 -14.49 15.03 1.58
CA PRO A 19 -14.48 13.60 1.91
C PRO A 19 -13.56 12.76 1.01
N TYR A 20 -12.71 13.40 0.21
CA TYR A 20 -11.83 12.76 -0.76
C TYR A 20 -10.35 13.11 -0.59
N ILE A 21 -10.01 14.00 0.35
CA ILE A 21 -8.63 14.39 0.65
C ILE A 21 -8.39 14.34 2.16
N TYR A 22 -7.15 14.06 2.55
CA TYR A 22 -6.78 14.05 3.97
C TYR A 22 -6.80 15.46 4.57
N SER A 23 -7.18 15.54 5.84
CA SER A 23 -6.95 16.71 6.70
C SER A 23 -5.64 16.58 7.48
N GLN A 24 -5.07 17.72 7.89
CA GLN A 24 -3.90 17.73 8.77
C GLN A 24 -4.27 17.20 10.17
N PHE A 25 -5.45 17.54 10.66
CA PHE A 25 -5.96 17.03 11.93
C PHE A 25 -7.46 16.71 11.85
N ALA A 26 -7.93 15.92 12.82
CA ALA A 26 -9.32 15.82 13.20
C ALA A 26 -9.41 16.00 14.71
N ALA A 27 -10.43 16.70 15.19
CA ALA A 27 -10.62 16.96 16.61
C ALA A 27 -10.72 15.65 17.41
N GLY A 28 -9.92 15.57 18.47
CA GLY A 28 -9.85 14.41 19.36
C GLY A 28 -11.07 14.26 20.27
N PRO A 29 -11.17 13.13 21.00
CA PRO A 29 -12.36 12.78 21.80
C PRO A 29 -12.70 13.77 22.92
N ASP A 30 -11.72 14.55 23.39
CA ASP A 30 -11.93 15.56 24.43
C ASP A 30 -12.42 16.91 23.90
N SER A 31 -12.56 17.05 22.57
CA SER A 31 -13.07 18.27 21.93
C SER A 31 -14.60 18.25 21.85
N PRO A 32 -15.29 19.40 22.08
CA PRO A 32 -16.72 19.51 21.78
C PRO A 32 -17.03 19.29 20.29
N ASP A 33 -16.04 19.45 19.41
CA ASP A 33 -16.14 19.24 17.96
C ASP A 33 -15.60 17.87 17.51
N TYR A 34 -15.68 16.83 18.35
CA TYR A 34 -15.07 15.51 18.07
C TYR A 34 -15.29 15.03 16.61
N GLY A 35 -14.19 14.68 15.95
CA GLY A 35 -14.19 14.17 14.57
C GLY A 35 -14.11 15.24 13.48
N ARG A 36 -14.31 16.53 13.81
CA ARG A 36 -14.21 17.65 12.85
C ARG A 36 -12.80 17.80 12.30
N GLY A 37 -12.67 17.81 10.97
CA GLY A 37 -11.41 18.01 10.27
C GLY A 37 -11.01 19.49 10.17
N GLY A 38 -9.72 19.75 9.98
CA GLY A 38 -9.20 21.09 9.70
C GLY A 38 -7.87 21.06 8.95
N TYR A 39 -7.54 22.18 8.29
CA TYR A 39 -6.38 22.33 7.40
C TYR A 39 -6.28 21.16 6.39
N HIS A 40 -7.33 20.97 5.59
CA HIS A 40 -7.39 19.99 4.51
C HIS A 40 -6.52 20.39 3.31
N TRP A 41 -6.26 19.46 2.39
CA TRP A 41 -5.28 19.55 1.29
C TRP A 41 -3.81 19.56 1.69
N MET A 42 -3.35 20.61 2.36
CA MET A 42 -1.91 20.90 2.53
C MET A 42 -1.34 20.16 3.74
N THR A 43 -1.23 18.84 3.62
CA THR A 43 -0.72 17.97 4.68
C THR A 43 0.18 16.85 4.15
N GLY A 44 1.24 16.57 4.91
CA GLY A 44 2.08 15.39 4.70
C GLY A 44 1.33 14.06 4.90
N THR A 45 0.13 14.07 5.48
CA THR A 45 -0.73 12.88 5.63
C THR A 45 -0.94 12.18 4.30
N ALA A 46 -1.13 12.91 3.20
CA ALA A 46 -1.32 12.30 1.88
C ALA A 46 -0.09 11.48 1.45
N ALA A 47 1.11 12.07 1.55
CA ALA A 47 2.36 11.40 1.19
C ALA A 47 2.62 10.19 2.08
N TRP A 48 2.44 10.33 3.41
CA TRP A 48 2.66 9.25 4.35
C TRP A 48 1.65 8.11 4.19
N MET A 49 0.37 8.42 3.98
CA MET A 49 -0.65 7.40 3.80
C MET A 49 -0.47 6.63 2.48
N PHE A 50 -0.01 7.30 1.42
CA PHE A 50 0.39 6.62 0.18
C PHE A 50 1.54 5.64 0.43
N ARG A 51 2.58 6.05 1.18
CA ARG A 51 3.69 5.16 1.55
C ARG A 51 3.23 4.01 2.44
N VAL A 52 2.37 4.26 3.42
CA VAL A 52 1.79 3.22 4.29
C VAL A 52 1.13 2.14 3.45
N VAL A 53 0.30 2.52 2.48
CA VAL A 53 -0.36 1.54 1.60
C VAL A 53 0.66 0.83 0.72
N LEU A 54 1.45 1.59 -0.03
CA LEU A 54 2.30 1.00 -1.07
C LEU A 54 3.49 0.24 -0.48
N ASP A 55 4.30 0.89 0.36
CA ASP A 55 5.57 0.35 0.84
C ASP A 55 5.38 -0.67 1.96
N TYR A 56 4.35 -0.51 2.81
CA TYR A 56 4.25 -1.24 4.08
C TYR A 56 3.05 -2.19 4.17
N MET A 57 1.89 -1.84 3.63
CA MET A 57 0.73 -2.74 3.59
C MET A 57 0.82 -3.70 2.41
N LEU A 58 0.84 -3.17 1.18
CA LEU A 58 1.05 -3.98 -0.03
C LEU A 58 2.49 -4.51 -0.10
N GLY A 59 3.42 -3.83 0.58
CA GLY A 59 4.79 -4.28 0.75
C GLY A 59 5.66 -4.08 -0.49
N ILE A 60 5.30 -3.19 -1.41
CA ILE A 60 5.99 -2.98 -2.68
C ILE A 60 6.84 -1.73 -2.56
N LYS A 61 8.09 -1.91 -2.11
CA LYS A 61 8.98 -0.82 -1.73
C LYS A 61 10.17 -0.75 -2.68
N ALA A 62 10.42 0.43 -3.25
CA ALA A 62 11.65 0.68 -3.99
C ALA A 62 12.87 0.60 -3.06
N ASP A 63 13.91 -0.12 -3.50
CA ASP A 63 15.19 -0.25 -2.81
C ASP A 63 16.34 0.06 -3.79
N TYR A 64 17.57 0.22 -3.30
CA TYR A 64 18.72 0.64 -4.10
C TYR A 64 19.03 -0.30 -5.28
N ASP A 65 18.96 -1.60 -5.02
CA ASP A 65 19.36 -2.74 -5.86
C ASP A 65 18.17 -3.56 -6.38
N GLY A 66 16.93 -3.14 -6.11
CA GLY A 66 15.75 -3.88 -6.57
C GLY A 66 14.43 -3.29 -6.10
N LEU A 67 13.37 -4.07 -6.26
CA LEU A 67 12.05 -3.80 -5.71
C LEU A 67 11.76 -4.84 -4.61
N THR A 68 11.70 -4.40 -3.37
CA THR A 68 11.36 -5.27 -2.24
C THR A 68 9.87 -5.56 -2.24
N ILE A 69 9.53 -6.83 -2.03
CA ILE A 69 8.17 -7.34 -1.86
C ILE A 69 8.06 -7.91 -0.45
N ASN A 70 7.24 -7.32 0.41
CA ASN A 70 7.07 -7.77 1.80
C ASN A 70 5.66 -7.42 2.31
N PRO A 71 4.61 -8.07 1.78
CA PRO A 71 3.23 -7.71 2.10
C PRO A 71 2.92 -7.91 3.58
N CYS A 72 2.18 -6.96 4.14
CA CYS A 72 1.58 -7.01 5.47
C CYS A 72 0.14 -6.53 5.36
N ILE A 73 -0.76 -7.43 4.98
CA ILE A 73 -2.13 -7.13 4.56
C ILE A 73 -3.13 -7.68 5.59
N PRO A 74 -4.41 -7.28 5.55
CA PRO A 74 -5.42 -7.98 6.34
C PRO A 74 -5.52 -9.47 5.94
N SER A 75 -5.62 -10.37 6.92
CA SER A 75 -5.70 -11.83 6.71
C SER A 75 -6.86 -12.28 5.82
N HIS A 76 -7.93 -11.49 5.73
CA HIS A 76 -9.10 -11.78 4.91
C HIS A 76 -8.94 -11.41 3.42
N TRP A 77 -7.81 -10.83 3.01
CA TRP A 77 -7.52 -10.57 1.60
C TRP A 77 -6.94 -11.82 0.95
N ASP A 78 -7.68 -12.43 0.03
CA ASP A 78 -7.20 -13.62 -0.70
C ASP A 78 -6.16 -13.26 -1.77
N LYS A 79 -6.35 -12.14 -2.46
CA LYS A 79 -5.46 -11.69 -3.55
C LYS A 79 -5.54 -10.19 -3.82
N PHE A 80 -4.47 -9.63 -4.38
CA PHE A 80 -4.46 -8.30 -4.97
C PHE A 80 -3.46 -8.20 -6.12
N GLN A 81 -3.58 -7.16 -6.93
CA GLN A 81 -2.69 -6.90 -8.07
C GLN A 81 -2.23 -5.44 -8.07
N VAL A 82 -0.96 -5.22 -8.42
CA VAL A 82 -0.37 -3.89 -8.58
C VAL A 82 0.37 -3.78 -9.90
N LEU A 83 0.14 -2.68 -10.61
CA LEU A 83 0.98 -2.23 -11.73
C LEU A 83 1.94 -1.17 -11.21
N ARG A 84 3.24 -1.47 -11.25
CA ARG A 84 4.29 -0.59 -10.72
C ARG A 84 5.30 -0.25 -11.81
N PRO A 85 5.21 0.93 -12.45
CA PRO A 85 6.31 1.47 -13.21
C PRO A 85 7.52 1.66 -12.29
N TYR A 86 8.65 1.06 -12.64
CA TYR A 86 9.87 1.12 -11.84
C TYR A 86 11.11 1.06 -12.73
N ARG A 87 11.94 2.10 -12.65
CA ARG A 87 13.26 2.20 -13.31
C ARG A 87 13.30 1.83 -14.81
N GLY A 88 12.24 2.15 -15.55
CA GLY A 88 12.19 1.93 -17.00
C GLY A 88 11.53 0.61 -17.43
N ALA A 89 10.90 -0.12 -16.51
CA ALA A 89 10.04 -1.27 -16.81
C ALA A 89 8.71 -1.19 -16.02
N ILE A 90 7.75 -2.04 -16.38
CA ILE A 90 6.47 -2.18 -15.67
C ILE A 90 6.46 -3.52 -14.94
N TYR A 91 6.25 -3.48 -13.64
CA TYR A 91 6.18 -4.66 -12.78
C TYR A 91 4.70 -4.97 -12.57
N LYS A 92 4.21 -6.07 -13.13
CA LYS A 92 2.84 -6.55 -12.94
C LYS A 92 2.85 -7.60 -11.83
N ILE A 93 2.54 -7.15 -10.62
CA ILE A 93 2.71 -7.93 -9.40
C ILE A 93 1.34 -8.51 -9.01
N TYR A 94 1.26 -9.83 -8.93
CA TYR A 94 0.11 -10.57 -8.43
C TYR A 94 0.47 -11.18 -7.09
N VAL A 95 -0.34 -10.91 -6.07
CA VAL A 95 -0.11 -11.43 -4.72
C VAL A 95 -1.30 -12.28 -4.32
N GLU A 96 -1.04 -13.48 -3.83
CA GLU A 96 -2.01 -14.44 -3.30
C GLU A 96 -1.67 -14.80 -1.85
N ASN A 97 -2.65 -14.71 -0.94
CA ASN A 97 -2.49 -15.02 0.47
C ASN A 97 -3.04 -16.42 0.78
N VAL A 98 -2.28 -17.44 0.41
CA VAL A 98 -2.70 -18.85 0.54
C VAL A 98 -2.93 -19.22 2.00
N SER A 99 -2.10 -18.69 2.91
CA SER A 99 -2.16 -19.01 4.33
C SER A 99 -3.15 -18.14 5.13
N LYS A 100 -3.78 -17.14 4.52
CA LYS A 100 -4.72 -16.20 5.17
C LYS A 100 -4.13 -15.57 6.44
N VAL A 101 -2.87 -15.16 6.38
CA VAL A 101 -2.16 -14.50 7.48
C VAL A 101 -1.99 -13.02 7.18
N GLU A 102 -1.72 -12.21 8.21
CA GLU A 102 -1.44 -10.79 7.98
C GLU A 102 -0.03 -10.57 7.42
N LYS A 103 0.91 -11.44 7.80
CA LYS A 103 2.29 -11.46 7.33
C LYS A 103 2.82 -12.89 7.41
N GLY A 104 3.53 -13.34 6.39
CA GLY A 104 4.04 -14.70 6.29
C GLY A 104 5.35 -14.76 5.53
N ASN A 105 5.85 -15.97 5.33
CA ASN A 105 6.94 -16.18 4.39
C ASN A 105 6.40 -15.97 2.96
N ILE A 106 7.29 -15.70 2.01
CA ILE A 106 6.88 -15.50 0.62
C ILE A 106 7.72 -16.34 -0.33
N SER A 107 7.07 -16.84 -1.38
CA SER A 107 7.73 -17.33 -2.59
C SER A 107 7.41 -16.37 -3.73
N ILE A 108 8.41 -16.06 -4.55
CA ILE A 108 8.31 -15.13 -5.67
C ILE A 108 8.79 -15.81 -6.95
N THR A 109 8.00 -15.69 -8.02
CA THR A 109 8.47 -15.96 -9.38
C THR A 109 8.47 -14.68 -10.20
N VAL A 110 9.48 -14.51 -11.03
CA VAL A 110 9.65 -13.41 -11.97
C VAL A 110 9.75 -13.99 -13.37
N ASP A 111 8.79 -13.66 -14.24
CA ASP A 111 8.64 -14.22 -15.57
C ASP A 111 8.71 -15.76 -15.58
N GLY A 112 8.04 -16.38 -14.60
CA GLY A 112 7.96 -17.83 -14.43
C GLY A 112 9.18 -18.48 -13.76
N LYS A 113 10.23 -17.72 -13.41
CA LYS A 113 11.42 -18.24 -12.71
C LYS A 113 11.38 -17.88 -11.24
N GLU A 114 11.53 -18.88 -10.37
CA GLU A 114 11.62 -18.64 -8.93
C GLU A 114 12.90 -17.90 -8.56
N ILE A 115 12.80 -16.95 -7.63
CA ILE A 115 13.93 -16.22 -7.07
C ILE A 115 14.04 -16.47 -5.56
N SER A 116 15.26 -16.36 -5.03
CA SER A 116 15.47 -16.42 -3.58
C SER A 116 15.28 -15.04 -2.93
N GLY A 117 14.77 -15.05 -1.70
CA GLY A 117 14.51 -13.83 -0.95
C GLY A 117 13.31 -13.05 -1.47
N ASN A 118 13.32 -11.74 -1.23
CA ASN A 118 12.15 -10.88 -1.43
C ASN A 118 12.42 -9.66 -2.32
N LYS A 119 13.55 -9.65 -3.02
CA LYS A 119 14.02 -8.52 -3.80
C LYS A 119 13.98 -8.88 -5.28
N VAL A 120 13.01 -8.30 -5.99
CA VAL A 120 12.90 -8.45 -7.44
C VAL A 120 13.99 -7.59 -8.10
N PRO A 121 14.75 -8.13 -9.07
CA PRO A 121 15.82 -7.39 -9.74
C PRO A 121 15.30 -6.17 -10.50
N VAL A 122 16.21 -5.24 -10.79
CA VAL A 122 15.92 -4.06 -11.62
C VAL A 122 15.92 -4.45 -13.10
N PHE A 123 14.84 -4.11 -13.79
CA PHE A 123 14.71 -4.19 -15.24
C PHE A 123 14.65 -2.78 -15.82
N THR A 124 15.33 -2.57 -16.95
CA THR A 124 15.43 -1.28 -17.63
C THR A 124 15.15 -1.41 -19.14
N ASP A 125 14.48 -2.47 -19.55
CA ASP A 125 14.33 -2.87 -20.96
C ASP A 125 13.04 -2.37 -21.62
N GLY A 126 12.26 -1.53 -20.93
CA GLY A 126 10.99 -0.99 -21.41
C GLY A 126 9.83 -1.98 -21.38
N LYS A 127 10.03 -3.22 -20.92
CA LYS A 127 9.01 -4.27 -20.96
C LYS A 127 8.17 -4.34 -19.70
N THR A 128 7.14 -5.18 -19.77
CA THR A 128 6.36 -5.59 -18.61
C THR A 128 6.86 -6.96 -18.14
N HIS A 129 7.17 -7.06 -16.85
CA HIS A 129 7.57 -8.31 -16.19
C HIS A 129 6.46 -8.78 -15.26
N GLU A 130 6.14 -10.06 -15.31
CA GLU A 130 5.14 -10.66 -14.45
C GLU A 130 5.77 -11.22 -13.18
N ILE A 131 5.24 -10.80 -12.04
CA ILE A 131 5.75 -11.17 -10.72
C ILE A 131 4.62 -11.82 -9.95
N PHE A 132 4.75 -13.10 -9.63
CA PHE A 132 3.77 -13.80 -8.80
C PHE A 132 4.36 -13.98 -7.41
N VAL A 133 3.55 -13.66 -6.40
CA VAL A 133 3.93 -13.70 -5.00
C VAL A 133 2.89 -14.54 -4.27
N LYS A 134 3.36 -15.56 -3.55
CA LYS A 134 2.51 -16.33 -2.63
C LYS A 134 2.93 -16.03 -1.20
N ILE A 135 1.98 -15.63 -0.36
CA ILE A 135 2.17 -15.53 1.09
C ILE A 135 1.81 -16.91 1.66
N ILE A 136 2.81 -17.52 2.29
CA ILE A 136 2.77 -18.88 2.85
C ILE A 136 3.07 -18.86 4.35
#